data_AF-A0A2T3HND1-F1
#
_entry.id   AF-A0A2T3HND1-F1
#
_cell.length_a   1.000
_cell.length_b   1.000
_cell.length_c   1.000
_cell.angle_alpha   90.00
_cell.angle_beta   90.00
_cell.angle_gamma   90.00
#
_symmetry.space_group_name_H-M   'P 1'
#
loop_
_entity.id
_entity.type
_entity.pdbx_description
1 polymer ?
#
loop_
_entity_poly.entity_id
_entity_poly.type
_entity_poly.pdbx_seq_one_letter_code
_entity_poly.pdbx_strand_id
1 'polypeptide(L)' 'MCTVAQAKPAVPILKAMIVKFFDRLEHADLLIRTENTGTPEDLARRLKISKRSLHEFLQLLKVAGVPVRYSRKRGTYYYN' A
#
# COMPACT_ATOMS: atom_id res chain seq x y z
N MET A 1 -36.13 5.17 0.90
CA MET A 1 -34.75 5.33 1.42
C MET A 1 -34.55 4.30 2.51
N CYS A 2 -34.18 3.07 2.12
CA CYS A 2 -34.09 1.93 3.04
C CYS A 2 -32.63 1.78 3.47
N THR A 3 -32.36 2.02 4.75
CA THR A 3 -31.06 1.87 5.40
C THR A 3 -30.66 0.42 5.38
N VAL A 4 -29.67 0.06 4.55
CA VAL A 4 -29.06 -1.28 4.62
C VAL A 4 -28.15 -1.29 5.84
N ALA A 5 -28.69 -1.77 6.96
CA ALA A 5 -27.93 -2.18 8.12
C ALA A 5 -26.97 -3.30 7.69
N GLN A 6 -25.70 -2.96 7.49
CA GLN A 6 -24.67 -3.97 7.27
C GLN A 6 -24.28 -4.56 8.63
N ALA A 7 -24.83 -5.74 8.92
CA ALA A 7 -24.34 -6.61 9.98
C ALA A 7 -22.85 -6.88 9.73
N LYS A 8 -22.00 -6.36 10.63
CA LYS A 8 -20.54 -6.52 10.60
C LYS A 8 -20.20 -7.93 11.09
N PRO A 9 -19.73 -8.87 10.24
CA PRO A 9 -19.37 -10.19 10.73
C PRO A 9 -18.20 -10.12 11.71
N ALA A 10 -18.30 -10.90 12.79
CA ALA A 10 -17.26 -11.10 13.76
C ALA A 10 -16.24 -12.12 13.22
N VAL A 11 -15.20 -11.63 12.55
CA VAL A 11 -14.00 -12.41 12.23
C VAL A 11 -12.80 -11.79 12.97
N PRO A 12 -12.55 -12.14 14.24
CA PRO A 12 -11.71 -11.34 15.14
C PRO A 12 -10.22 -11.31 14.76
N ILE A 13 -9.69 -12.40 14.18
CA ILE A 13 -8.27 -12.52 13.84
C ILE A 13 -7.99 -11.97 12.43
N LEU A 14 -8.80 -12.39 11.45
CA LEU A 14 -8.66 -12.00 10.04
C LEU A 14 -8.85 -10.49 9.85
N LYS A 15 -9.77 -9.86 10.61
CA LYS A 15 -10.07 -8.44 10.53
C LYS A 15 -8.89 -7.56 10.95
N ALA A 16 -8.17 -7.91 12.02
CA ALA A 16 -7.04 -7.12 12.47
C ALA A 16 -5.85 -7.19 11.49
N MET A 17 -5.59 -8.37 10.91
CA MET A 17 -4.52 -8.56 9.94
C MET A 17 -4.84 -7.89 8.59
N ILE A 18 -6.07 -8.04 8.11
CA ILE A 18 -6.54 -7.41 6.87
C ILE A 18 -6.58 -5.88 7.01
N VAL A 19 -7.11 -5.33 8.11
CA VAL A 19 -7.15 -3.87 8.32
C VAL A 19 -5.75 -3.28 8.31
N LYS A 20 -4.79 -3.89 9.02
CA LYS A 20 -3.39 -3.44 9.00
C LYS A 20 -2.75 -3.48 7.61
N PHE A 21 -3.18 -4.41 6.75
CA PHE A 21 -2.70 -4.49 5.38
C PHE A 21 -3.31 -3.40 4.51
N PHE A 22 -4.63 -3.18 4.61
CA PHE A 22 -5.31 -2.09 3.92
C PHE A 22 -4.79 -0.72 4.34
N ASP A 23 -4.59 -0.47 5.63
CA ASP A 23 -4.02 0.80 6.12
C ASP A 23 -2.64 1.07 5.49
N ARG A 24 -1.80 0.04 5.36
CA ARG A 24 -0.49 0.17 4.70
C ARG A 24 -0.64 0.42 3.21
N LEU A 25 -1.63 -0.20 2.56
CA LEU A 25 -1.89 -0.01 1.14
C LEU A 25 -2.39 1.40 0.84
N GLU A 26 -3.33 1.92 1.63
CA GLU A 26 -3.79 3.31 1.56
C GLU A 26 -2.65 4.29 1.85
N HIS A 27 -1.82 4.00 2.85
CA HIS A 27 -0.65 4.81 3.15
C HIS A 27 0.37 4.81 2.00
N ALA A 28 0.62 3.65 1.38
CA ALA A 28 1.49 3.54 0.22
C ALA A 28 0.93 4.32 -0.96
N ASP A 29 -0.37 4.19 -1.26
CA ASP A 29 -1.04 4.90 -2.34
C ASP A 29 -0.94 6.42 -2.14
N LEU A 30 -1.24 6.92 -0.95
CA LEU A 30 -1.10 8.35 -0.62
C LEU A 30 0.34 8.84 -0.85
N LEU A 31 1.34 8.08 -0.41
CA LEU A 31 2.75 8.45 -0.58
C LEU A 31 3.19 8.42 -2.05
N ILE A 32 2.68 7.49 -2.87
CA ILE A 32 2.99 7.41 -4.30
C ILE A 32 2.29 8.53 -5.06
N ARG A 33 1.03 8.85 -4.73
CA ARG A 33 0.27 9.96 -5.33
C ARG A 33 0.88 11.32 -5.04
N THR A 34 1.35 11.51 -3.80
CA THR A 34 2.03 12.74 -3.38
C THR A 34 3.51 12.73 -3.74
N GLU A 35 3.99 11.64 -4.36
CA GLU A 35 5.37 11.46 -4.79
C GLU A 35 6.36 11.73 -3.64
N ASN A 36 5.98 11.34 -2.43
CA ASN A 36 6.73 11.51 -1.19
C ASN A 36 7.12 10.16 -0.60
N THR A 37 7.43 9.15 -1.42
CA THR A 37 7.83 7.83 -0.90
C THR A 37 9.26 7.81 -0.35
N GLY A 38 10.13 8.68 -0.85
CA GLY A 38 11.57 8.61 -0.62
C GLY A 38 12.21 7.40 -1.32
N THR A 39 13.37 6.98 -0.82
CA THR A 39 14.07 5.78 -1.28
C THR A 39 13.25 4.51 -1.00
N PRO A 40 13.50 3.39 -1.70
CA PRO A 40 12.86 2.11 -1.39
C PRO A 40 13.00 1.73 0.09
N GLU A 41 14.13 2.03 0.70
CA GLU A 41 14.39 1.82 2.12
C GLU A 41 13.49 2.71 3.00
N ASP A 42 13.30 3.98 2.63
CA ASP A 42 12.41 4.91 3.36
C ASP A 42 10.96 4.44 3.29
N LEU A 43 10.50 4.07 2.10
CA LEU A 43 9.15 3.57 1.89
C LEU A 43 8.90 2.28 2.69
N ALA A 44 9.87 1.35 2.70
CA ALA A 44 9.77 0.12 3.49
C ALA A 44 9.66 0.41 4.99
N ARG A 45 10.46 1.36 5.51
CA ARG A 45 10.40 1.79 6.92
C ARG A 45 9.06 2.44 7.25
N ARG A 46 8.53 3.31 6.39
CA ARG A 46 7.23 3.97 6.57
C ARG A 46 6.07 2.97 6.58
N LEU A 47 6.12 1.97 5.70
CA LEU A 47 5.13 0.88 5.63
C LEU A 47 5.34 -0.22 6.68
N LYS A 48 6.38 -0.12 7.52
CA LYS A 48 6.76 -1.10 8.55
C LYS A 48 6.88 -2.52 7.96
N ILE A 49 7.51 -2.63 6.79
CA ILE A 49 7.81 -3.88 6.10
C ILE A 49 9.30 -3.99 5.79
N SER A 50 9.76 -5.21 5.49
CA SER A 50 11.11 -5.40 5.00
C SER A 50 11.26 -4.85 3.57
N LYS A 51 12.49 -4.48 3.18
CA LYS A 51 12.80 -4.07 1.80
C LYS A 51 12.43 -5.16 0.79
N ARG A 52 12.65 -6.44 1.14
CA ARG A 52 12.26 -7.59 0.31
C ARG A 52 10.74 -7.62 0.10
N SER A 53 9.95 -7.50 1.17
CA SER A 53 8.49 -7.47 1.11
C SER A 53 7.97 -6.28 0.30
N LEU A 54 8.64 -5.13 0.37
CA LEU A 54 8.32 -3.99 -0.48
C LEU A 54 8.51 -4.33 -1.97
N HIS A 55 9.61 -4.99 -2.33
CA HIS A 55 9.84 -5.41 -3.72
C HIS A 55 8.80 -6.44 -4.19
N GLU A 56 8.43 -7.41 -3.35
CA GLU A 56 7.36 -8.37 -3.64
C GLU A 56 6.01 -7.66 -3.83
N PHE A 57 5.71 -6.67 -2.98
CA PHE A 57 4.51 -5.84 -3.09
C PHE A 57 4.48 -5.03 -4.40
N LEU A 58 5.59 -4.38 -4.78
CA LEU A 58 5.70 -3.64 -6.03
C LEU A 58 5.57 -4.55 -7.26
N GLN A 59 6.10 -5.78 -7.19
CA GLN A 59 5.91 -6.79 -8.24
C GLN A 59 4.44 -7.19 -8.34
N LEU A 60 3.75 -7.40 -7.21
CA LEU A 60 2.33 -7.70 -7.19
C LEU A 60 1.50 -6.59 -7.83
N LEU A 61 1.79 -5.32 -7.52
CA LEU A 61 1.15 -4.17 -8.14
C LEU A 61 1.37 -4.15 -9.66
N LYS A 62 2.58 -4.47 -10.12
CA LYS A 62 2.89 -4.56 -11.55
C LYS A 62 2.11 -5.69 -12.24
N VAL A 63 1.99 -6.86 -11.60
CA VAL A 63 1.19 -7.99 -12.11
C VAL A 63 -0.29 -7.65 -12.13
N ALA A 64 -0.77 -6.87 -11.16
CA ALA A 64 -2.14 -6.36 -11.11
C ALA A 64 -2.42 -5.25 -12.14
N GLY A 65 -1.44 -4.86 -12.96
CA GLY A 65 -1.60 -3.83 -13.99
C GLY A 65 -1.45 -2.39 -13.48
N VAL A 66 -0.95 -2.19 -12.26
CA VAL A 66 -0.70 -0.85 -11.70
C VAL A 66 0.71 -0.39 -12.11
N PRO A 67 0.83 0.69 -12.89
CA PRO A 67 2.12 1.14 -13.41
C PRO A 67 2.87 1.99 -12.38
N VAL A 68 3.48 1.34 -11.38
CA VAL A 68 4.34 2.00 -10.38
C VAL A 68 5.79 2.00 -10.85
N ARG A 69 6.42 3.19 -10.93
CA ARG A 69 7.83 3.34 -11.31
C ARG A 69 8.60 4.16 -10.27
N TYR A 70 9.88 3.85 -10.10
CA TYR A 70 10.78 4.63 -9.25
C TYR A 70 11.61 5.61 -10.08
N SER A 71 11.56 6.89 -9.75
CA SER A 71 12.43 7.91 -10.34
C SER A 71 13.64 8.15 -9.45
N ARG A 72 14.84 7.76 -9.93
CA ARG A 72 16.11 8.04 -9.22
C ARG A 72 16.41 9.53 -9.12
N LYS A 73 16.02 10.32 -10.14
CA LYS A 73 16.22 11.77 -10.15
C LYS A 73 15.37 12.48 -9.10
N ARG A 74 14.15 11.98 -8.88
CA ARG A 74 13.19 12.54 -7.92
C ARG A 74 13.29 11.89 -6.54
N GLY A 75 13.93 10.73 -6.44
CA GLY A 75 13.99 9.93 -5.22
C GLY A 75 12.61 9.45 -4.76
N THR A 76 11.71 9.11 -5.69
CA THR A 76 10.33 8.78 -5.34
C THR A 76 9.65 7.85 -6.33
N TYR A 77 8.63 7.12 -5.87
CA TYR A 77 7.74 6.34 -6.70
C TYR A 77 6.58 7.19 -7.22
N TYR A 78 6.16 6.92 -8.46
CA TYR A 78 5.07 7.62 -9.13
C TYR A 78 4.25 6.66 -9.99
N TYR A 79 3.01 7.05 -10.28
CA TYR A 79 2.14 6.36 -11.23
C TYR A 79 2.42 6.85 -12.65
N ASN A 80 2.44 5.93 -13.62
CA ASN A 80 2.70 6.23 -15.04
C ASN A 80 1.53 5.84 -15.94
#